data_AF-A0A1F3SER4-F1
#
_entry.id   AF-A0A1F3SER4-F1
#
_cell.length_a   1.000
_cell.length_b   1.000
_cell.length_c   1.000
_cell.angle_alpha   90.00
_cell.angle_beta   90.00
_cell.angle_gamma   90.00
#
_symmetry.space_group_name_H-M   'P 1'
#
loop_
_entity.id
_entity.type
_entity.pdbx_description
1 polymer ?
#
loop_
_entity_poly.entity_id
_entity_poly.type
_entity_poly.pdbx_seq_one_letter_code
_entity_poly.pdbx_strand_id
1 'polypeptide(L)'
;MKTVKFLALILALASIVACKKELVIDDGRIPAEYLPMVQEYLGTYSGKTDRSVMSRGDKGTLQISLEGDRLKISFEGTNGDTDILNNDCNSRIGNLLSLRGKVKNDEIKLTDATLEFYPNRCRRMIRGRDIKIFVRKKHGVIRLDTAILLFVTYKHDDHGSWGGGGIRADYHYQYGRFYKD
;
A
#
# COMPACT_ATOMS: atom_id res chain seq x y z
N MET A 1 2.39 60.60 28.64
CA MET A 1 1.61 59.54 27.95
C MET A 1 2.27 59.24 26.62
N LYS A 2 2.87 58.05 26.41
CA LYS A 2 3.19 57.45 25.09
C LYS A 2 4.07 56.20 25.26
N THR A 3 3.46 55.06 25.58
CA THR A 3 4.12 53.72 25.51
C THR A 3 3.07 52.65 25.22
N VAL A 4 2.49 52.64 24.02
CA VAL A 4 1.64 51.54 23.54
C VAL A 4 1.86 51.35 22.03
N LYS A 5 3.03 50.84 21.62
CA LYS A 5 3.30 50.50 20.19
C LYS A 5 4.26 49.32 20.00
N PHE A 6 4.29 48.34 20.92
CA PHE A 6 5.21 47.19 20.78
C PHE A 6 4.57 45.81 20.92
N LEU A 7 3.22 45.70 20.88
CA LEU A 7 2.55 44.40 21.02
C LEU A 7 1.99 43.80 19.71
N ALA A 8 2.05 44.52 18.58
CA ALA A 8 1.43 44.07 17.34
C ALA A 8 2.34 43.21 16.44
N LEU A 9 3.65 43.13 16.73
CA LEU A 9 4.61 42.45 15.85
C LEU A 9 4.84 40.96 16.16
N ILE A 10 4.43 40.49 17.35
CA ILE A 10 4.62 39.09 17.75
C ILE A 10 3.48 38.18 17.25
N LEU A 11 2.33 38.75 16.83
CA LEU A 11 1.18 37.95 16.37
C LEU A 11 1.27 37.50 14.90
N ALA A 12 2.25 37.98 14.12
CA ALA A 12 2.38 37.66 12.69
C ALA A 12 3.24 36.41 12.40
N LEU A 13 3.92 35.84 13.40
CA LEU A 13 4.78 34.66 13.24
C LEU A 13 4.08 33.32 13.54
N ALA A 14 2.81 33.34 13.95
CA ALA A 14 2.05 32.12 14.28
C ALA A 14 1.16 31.60 13.13
N SER A 15 1.12 32.27 11.97
CA SER A 15 0.16 31.97 10.89
C SER A 15 0.63 30.97 9.83
N ILE A 16 1.83 30.38 9.96
CA ILE A 16 2.41 29.50 8.92
C ILE A 16 2.18 27.99 9.20
N VAL A 17 1.62 27.59 10.34
CA VAL A 17 1.40 26.15 10.66
C VAL A 17 0.03 25.63 10.19
N ALA A 18 -0.56 26.24 9.15
CA ALA A 18 -1.82 25.79 8.58
C ALA A 18 -1.59 25.14 7.20
N CYS A 19 -1.94 23.85 7.11
CA CYS A 19 -2.18 23.06 5.88
C CYS A 19 -1.00 22.39 5.17
N LYS A 20 -0.34 21.42 5.82
CA LYS A 20 0.02 20.16 5.13
C LYS A 20 -0.48 18.98 5.95
N LYS A 21 -1.73 18.55 5.68
CA LYS A 21 -2.38 17.40 6.35
C LYS A 21 -2.21 16.09 5.58
N GLU A 22 -1.11 15.95 4.86
CA GLU A 22 -0.77 14.73 4.16
C GLU A 22 0.64 14.35 4.60
N LEU A 23 0.74 13.27 5.37
CA LEU A 23 2.00 12.62 5.62
C LEU A 23 2.49 12.11 4.26
N VAL A 24 3.64 12.59 3.81
CA VAL A 24 4.33 12.05 2.64
C VAL A 24 5.65 11.54 3.17
N ILE A 25 5.88 10.24 3.01
CA ILE A 25 7.11 9.59 3.41
C ILE A 25 7.99 9.49 2.17
N ASP A 26 9.15 10.14 2.22
CA ASP A 26 10.21 9.98 1.24
C ASP A 26 11.19 8.89 1.73
N ASP A 27 11.70 8.05 0.82
CA ASP A 27 12.69 6.98 1.08
C ASP A 27 12.21 5.81 2.00
N GLY A 28 10.89 5.63 2.13
CA GLY A 28 10.30 4.48 2.82
C GLY A 28 10.53 4.43 4.33
N ARG A 29 10.98 5.53 4.94
CA ARG A 29 11.21 5.68 6.38
C ARG A 29 10.11 6.51 7.03
N ILE A 30 9.53 5.98 8.09
CA ILE A 30 8.51 6.67 8.88
C ILE A 30 9.19 7.68 9.82
N PRO A 31 8.86 8.99 9.74
CA PRO A 31 9.38 9.97 10.69
C PRO A 31 9.08 9.57 12.14
N ALA A 32 10.02 9.86 13.05
CA ALA A 32 9.99 9.36 14.43
C ALA A 32 8.73 9.79 15.20
N GLU A 33 8.23 10.99 14.93
CA GLU A 33 7.00 11.55 15.49
C GLU A 33 5.74 10.73 15.14
N TYR A 34 5.79 9.95 14.07
CA TYR A 34 4.66 9.14 13.61
C TYR A 34 4.79 7.66 14.00
N LEU A 35 5.97 7.19 14.41
CA LEU A 35 6.19 5.79 14.80
C LEU A 35 5.20 5.27 15.86
N PRO A 36 4.89 6.02 16.95
CA PRO A 36 3.91 5.56 17.93
C PRO A 36 2.50 5.36 17.34
N MET A 37 2.15 6.14 16.31
CA MET A 37 0.83 6.07 15.67
C MET A 37 0.72 4.87 14.73
N VAL A 38 1.84 4.42 14.14
CA VAL A 38 1.85 3.23 13.28
C VAL A 38 1.73 1.94 14.08
N GLN A 39 2.07 1.97 15.37
CA GLN A 39 2.03 0.82 16.28
C GLN A 39 0.66 0.12 16.30
N GLU A 40 -0.44 0.89 16.19
CA GLU A 40 -1.81 0.33 16.16
C GLU A 40 -2.05 -0.57 14.94
N TYR A 41 -1.31 -0.36 13.84
CA TYR A 41 -1.48 -1.07 12.57
C TYR A 41 -0.46 -2.19 12.36
N LEU A 42 0.46 -2.39 13.32
CA LEU A 42 1.37 -3.54 13.30
C LEU A 42 0.64 -4.79 13.78
N GLY A 43 1.06 -5.94 13.26
CA GLY A 43 0.53 -7.24 13.63
C GLY A 43 0.21 -8.13 12.43
N THR A 44 -0.50 -9.21 12.71
CA THR A 44 -0.92 -10.21 11.73
C THR A 44 -2.35 -9.91 11.27
N TYR A 45 -2.57 -10.04 9.96
CA TYR A 45 -3.86 -9.82 9.34
C TYR A 45 -4.26 -11.02 8.51
N SER A 46 -5.27 -11.76 8.97
CA SER A 46 -5.79 -12.94 8.26
C SER A 46 -6.80 -12.56 7.19
N GLY A 47 -6.72 -13.18 6.01
CA GLY A 47 -7.59 -12.81 4.90
C GLY A 47 -7.45 -13.67 3.66
N LYS A 48 -7.86 -13.11 2.53
CA LYS A 48 -7.70 -13.73 1.22
C LYS A 48 -7.54 -12.69 0.12
N THR A 49 -6.89 -13.09 -0.96
CA THR A 49 -6.94 -12.36 -2.23
C THR A 49 -8.19 -12.74 -3.01
N ASP A 50 -8.68 -11.83 -3.85
CA ASP A 50 -9.75 -12.11 -4.79
C ASP A 50 -9.17 -12.83 -6.01
N ARG A 51 -9.98 -13.74 -6.58
CA ARG A 51 -9.63 -14.42 -7.82
C ARG A 51 -9.51 -13.39 -8.94
N SER A 52 -8.43 -13.47 -9.71
CA SER A 52 -8.18 -12.58 -10.85
C SER A 52 -7.65 -13.39 -12.04
N VAL A 53 -7.38 -12.72 -13.15
CA VAL A 53 -6.69 -13.34 -14.30
C VAL A 53 -5.27 -13.82 -13.96
N MET A 54 -4.73 -13.42 -12.80
CA MET A 54 -3.36 -13.74 -12.35
C MET A 54 -3.31 -14.44 -10.98
N SER A 55 -4.43 -14.62 -10.29
CA SER A 55 -4.47 -15.23 -8.95
C SER A 55 -5.66 -16.15 -8.75
N ARG A 56 -5.44 -17.22 -7.98
CA ARG A 56 -6.44 -18.21 -7.60
C ARG A 56 -7.35 -17.74 -6.46
N GLY A 57 -6.99 -16.65 -5.78
CA GLY A 57 -7.77 -16.09 -4.68
C GLY A 57 -7.53 -16.80 -3.34
N ASP A 58 -6.28 -16.99 -2.98
CA ASP A 58 -5.87 -17.79 -1.83
C ASP A 58 -6.04 -17.06 -0.50
N LYS A 59 -6.28 -17.87 0.54
CA LYS A 59 -6.21 -17.43 1.93
C LYS A 59 -4.75 -17.30 2.35
N GLY A 60 -4.50 -16.33 3.21
CA GLY A 60 -3.19 -16.11 3.80
C GLY A 60 -3.23 -15.01 4.86
N THR A 61 -2.06 -14.71 5.41
CA THR A 61 -1.83 -13.67 6.39
C THR A 61 -0.92 -12.60 5.81
N LEU A 62 -1.21 -11.35 6.15
CA LEU A 62 -0.25 -10.25 5.99
C LEU A 62 0.37 -9.99 7.36
N GLN A 63 1.69 -10.05 7.44
CA GLN A 63 2.43 -9.59 8.60
C GLN A 63 2.91 -8.17 8.34
N ILE A 64 2.50 -7.24 9.20
CA ILE A 64 2.98 -5.86 9.18
C ILE A 64 3.88 -5.65 10.39
N SER A 65 5.11 -5.21 10.15
CA SER A 65 6.12 -4.98 11.17
C SER A 65 6.98 -3.75 10.87
N LEU A 66 7.81 -3.37 11.83
CA LEU A 66 8.84 -2.36 11.66
C LEU A 66 10.23 -3.01 11.69
N GLU A 67 11.10 -2.58 10.78
CA GLU A 67 12.54 -2.84 10.81
C GLU A 67 13.24 -1.49 11.07
N GLY A 68 13.36 -1.12 12.35
CA GLY A 68 13.73 0.24 12.74
C GLY A 68 12.59 1.23 12.46
N ASP A 69 12.84 2.19 11.56
CA ASP A 69 11.86 3.18 11.09
C ASP A 69 11.19 2.78 9.76
N ARG A 70 11.46 1.58 9.24
CA ARG A 70 10.93 1.11 7.95
C ARG A 70 9.75 0.17 8.14
N LEU A 71 8.66 0.43 7.41
CA LEU A 71 7.52 -0.48 7.34
C LEU A 71 7.87 -1.70 6.50
N LYS A 72 7.64 -2.89 7.03
CA LYS A 72 7.82 -4.16 6.33
C LYS A 72 6.49 -4.90 6.28
N ILE A 73 6.13 -5.39 5.10
CA ILE A 73 4.93 -6.17 4.88
C ILE A 73 5.32 -7.46 4.17
N SER A 74 4.97 -8.60 4.76
CA SER A 74 5.13 -9.91 4.14
C SER A 74 3.79 -10.63 4.05
N PHE A 75 3.67 -11.51 3.07
CA PHE A 75 2.51 -12.37 2.86
C PHE A 75 2.91 -13.83 3.11
N GLU A 76 2.04 -14.58 3.76
CA GLU A 76 2.15 -16.03 3.93
C GLU A 76 0.81 -16.70 3.62
N GLY A 77 0.80 -17.56 2.61
CA GLY A 77 -0.35 -18.33 2.14
C GLY A 77 -0.55 -19.62 2.92
N THR A 78 -1.59 -20.39 2.55
CA THR A 78 -2.10 -21.54 3.32
C THR A 78 -1.11 -22.73 3.44
N ASN A 79 0.03 -22.72 2.73
CA ASN A 79 1.07 -23.76 2.82
C ASN A 79 2.49 -23.16 3.00
N GLY A 80 2.60 -21.97 3.60
CA GLY A 80 3.88 -21.25 3.71
C GLY A 80 4.35 -20.61 2.40
N ASP A 81 3.51 -20.58 1.37
CA ASP A 81 3.79 -19.87 0.12
C ASP A 81 3.85 -18.35 0.38
N THR A 82 4.83 -17.67 -0.18
CA THR A 82 4.99 -16.22 -0.01
C THR A 82 4.53 -15.43 -1.24
N ASP A 83 4.09 -16.12 -2.30
CA ASP A 83 3.59 -15.51 -3.53
C ASP A 83 2.13 -15.04 -3.39
N ILE A 84 1.93 -13.74 -3.20
CA ILE A 84 0.58 -13.15 -3.08
C ILE A 84 -0.24 -13.27 -4.38
N LEU A 85 0.40 -13.53 -5.53
CA LEU A 85 -0.30 -13.82 -6.78
C LEU A 85 -0.68 -15.31 -6.89
N ASN A 86 -0.05 -16.22 -6.14
CA ASN A 86 -0.23 -17.66 -6.19
C ASN A 86 -0.34 -18.22 -7.63
N ASN A 87 0.66 -17.94 -8.44
CA ASN A 87 0.69 -18.36 -9.85
C ASN A 87 2.12 -18.62 -10.34
N ASP A 88 2.93 -19.21 -9.47
CA ASP A 88 4.37 -19.47 -9.67
C ASP A 88 5.19 -18.20 -9.94
N CYS A 89 4.67 -17.02 -9.60
CA CYS A 89 5.31 -15.73 -9.85
C CYS A 89 6.52 -15.52 -8.94
N ASN A 90 6.51 -16.12 -7.74
CA ASN A 90 7.44 -15.80 -6.66
C ASN A 90 7.40 -14.29 -6.34
N SER A 91 6.22 -13.68 -6.36
CA SER A 91 6.10 -12.25 -6.17
C SER A 91 6.49 -11.82 -4.76
N ARG A 92 6.95 -10.57 -4.61
CA ARG A 92 7.38 -10.01 -3.32
C ARG A 92 6.85 -8.60 -3.13
N ILE A 93 6.50 -8.29 -1.89
CA ILE A 93 6.22 -6.92 -1.46
C ILE A 93 7.55 -6.29 -1.01
N GLY A 94 7.83 -5.09 -1.51
CA GLY A 94 9.06 -4.36 -1.27
C GLY A 94 8.89 -3.19 -0.31
N ASN A 95 9.68 -2.14 -0.54
CA ASN A 95 9.76 -1.00 0.37
C ASN A 95 8.49 -0.13 0.31
N LEU A 96 8.24 0.58 1.41
CA LEU A 96 7.22 1.62 1.46
C LEU A 96 7.57 2.76 0.50
N LEU A 97 6.65 3.11 -0.39
CA LEU A 97 6.77 4.23 -1.32
C LEU A 97 6.03 5.47 -0.82
N SER A 98 4.88 5.28 -0.18
CA SER A 98 4.12 6.37 0.43
C SER A 98 3.20 5.85 1.52
N LEU A 99 2.95 6.69 2.52
CA LEU A 99 1.99 6.42 3.59
C LEU A 99 1.12 7.65 3.78
N ARG A 100 -0.18 7.52 3.58
CA ARG A 100 -1.14 8.61 3.74
C ARG A 100 -2.02 8.40 4.96
N GLY A 101 -2.33 9.50 5.62
CA GLY A 101 -3.22 9.51 6.77
C GLY A 101 -3.88 10.87 6.94
N LYS A 102 -4.99 10.88 7.68
CA LYS A 102 -5.70 12.10 8.06
C LYS A 102 -5.43 12.42 9.52
N VAL A 103 -4.96 13.63 9.79
CA VAL A 103 -4.79 14.16 11.15
C VAL A 103 -6.13 14.74 11.62
N LYS A 104 -6.65 14.24 12.74
CA LYS A 104 -7.82 14.80 13.44
C LYS A 104 -7.59 14.70 14.95
N ASN A 105 -7.69 15.84 15.65
CA ASN A 105 -7.48 15.92 17.11
C ASN A 105 -6.14 15.30 17.55
N ASP A 106 -5.05 15.63 16.84
CA ASP A 106 -3.70 15.10 17.07
C ASP A 106 -3.55 13.58 16.91
N GLU A 107 -4.60 12.88 16.45
CA GLU A 107 -4.54 11.49 16.04
C GLU A 107 -4.40 11.37 14.52
N ILE A 108 -3.48 10.52 14.05
CA ILE A 108 -3.40 10.14 12.64
C ILE A 108 -4.21 8.88 12.40
N LYS A 109 -5.20 9.00 11.52
CA LYS A 109 -5.88 7.86 10.92
C LYS A 109 -5.23 7.53 9.59
N LEU A 110 -4.44 6.45 9.54
CA LEU A 110 -3.88 5.95 8.28
C LEU A 110 -5.03 5.63 7.32
N THR A 111 -4.90 6.06 6.07
CA THR A 111 -5.88 5.80 5.01
C THR A 111 -5.38 4.79 4.01
N ASP A 112 -4.12 4.90 3.63
CA ASP A 112 -3.50 3.97 2.71
C ASP A 112 -1.97 4.00 2.76
N ALA A 113 -1.37 2.92 2.30
CA ALA A 113 0.06 2.79 2.03
C ALA A 113 0.26 2.30 0.60
N THR A 114 1.30 2.77 -0.06
CA THR A 114 1.77 2.20 -1.34
C THR A 114 3.15 1.61 -1.09
N LEU A 115 3.38 0.38 -1.53
CA LEU A 115 4.66 -0.30 -1.44
C LEU A 115 5.08 -0.77 -2.83
N GLU A 116 6.39 -0.95 -3.02
CA GLU A 116 6.92 -1.63 -4.18
C GLU A 116 6.35 -3.04 -4.27
N PHE A 117 6.18 -3.51 -5.50
CA PHE A 117 5.71 -4.85 -5.82
C PHE A 117 6.56 -5.44 -6.93
N TYR A 118 7.17 -6.57 -6.63
CA TYR A 118 8.05 -7.29 -7.53
C TYR A 118 7.36 -8.57 -8.00
N PRO A 119 6.78 -8.61 -9.22
CA PRO A 119 6.14 -9.83 -9.72
C PRO A 119 7.11 -10.96 -10.04
N ASN A 120 8.42 -10.68 -10.14
CA ASN A 120 9.48 -11.66 -10.41
C ASN A 120 9.21 -12.57 -11.62
N ARG A 121 9.15 -13.90 -11.42
CA ARG A 121 9.14 -14.91 -12.50
C ARG A 121 7.72 -15.36 -12.81
N CYS A 122 6.88 -14.45 -13.32
CA CYS A 122 5.52 -14.82 -13.74
C CYS A 122 5.48 -15.44 -15.14
N ARG A 123 4.62 -16.45 -15.34
CA ARG A 123 4.34 -17.03 -16.68
C ARG A 123 3.80 -16.00 -17.67
N ARG A 124 3.07 -15.00 -17.18
CA ARG A 124 2.57 -13.85 -17.96
C ARG A 124 3.36 -12.60 -17.58
N MET A 125 3.58 -11.72 -18.54
CA MET A 125 4.30 -10.47 -18.27
C MET A 125 3.43 -9.55 -17.40
N ILE A 126 3.94 -9.19 -16.22
CA ILE A 126 3.34 -8.21 -15.32
C ILE A 126 4.24 -6.98 -15.25
N ARG A 127 3.73 -5.81 -15.68
CA ARG A 127 4.45 -4.54 -15.51
C ARG A 127 4.02 -3.72 -14.30
N GLY A 128 3.03 -4.19 -13.53
CA GLY A 128 2.72 -3.63 -12.22
C GLY A 128 3.96 -3.57 -11.33
N ARG A 129 4.16 -2.45 -10.63
CA ARG A 129 5.30 -2.22 -9.73
C ARG A 129 4.90 -1.81 -8.32
N ASP A 130 3.60 -1.68 -8.07
CA ASP A 130 3.09 -1.17 -6.80
C ASP A 130 1.96 -2.05 -6.27
N ILE A 131 1.92 -2.18 -4.94
CA ILE A 131 0.76 -2.65 -4.18
C ILE A 131 0.23 -1.51 -3.31
N LYS A 132 -1.07 -1.24 -3.40
CA LYS A 132 -1.76 -0.29 -2.52
C LYS A 132 -2.48 -1.05 -1.43
N ILE A 133 -2.42 -0.55 -0.20
CA ILE A 133 -3.12 -1.09 0.96
C ILE A 133 -3.99 0.01 1.52
N PHE A 134 -5.31 -0.19 1.52
CA PHE A 134 -6.28 0.74 2.09
C PHE A 134 -6.66 0.29 3.49
N VAL A 135 -6.56 1.21 4.44
CA VAL A 135 -6.85 0.95 5.85
C VAL A 135 -8.28 1.36 6.18
N ARG A 136 -9.05 0.44 6.75
CA ARG A 136 -10.45 0.65 7.12
C ARG A 136 -10.66 0.22 8.57
N LYS A 137 -10.96 1.17 9.45
CA LYS A 137 -11.31 0.90 10.85
C LYS A 137 -12.81 1.12 11.06
N LYS A 138 -13.54 0.08 11.50
CA LYS A 138 -14.98 0.14 11.83
C LYS A 138 -15.24 -0.70 13.08
N HIS A 139 -15.90 -0.09 14.09
CA HIS A 139 -16.23 -0.75 15.37
C HIS A 139 -15.04 -1.45 16.03
N GLY A 140 -13.88 -0.79 16.09
CA GLY A 140 -12.65 -1.36 16.66
C GLY A 140 -11.91 -2.36 15.78
N VAL A 141 -12.53 -2.88 14.72
CA VAL A 141 -11.90 -3.83 13.79
C VAL A 141 -11.13 -3.07 12.72
N ILE A 142 -9.84 -3.42 12.55
CA ILE A 142 -9.00 -2.94 11.45
C ILE A 142 -9.05 -3.95 10.31
N ARG A 143 -9.39 -3.46 9.12
CA ARG A 143 -9.39 -4.19 7.87
C ARG A 143 -8.44 -3.52 6.89
N LEU A 144 -7.68 -4.32 6.18
CA LEU A 144 -6.82 -3.93 5.07
C LEU A 144 -7.45 -4.43 3.78
N ASP A 145 -7.67 -3.53 2.82
CA ASP A 145 -8.02 -3.90 1.45
C ASP A 145 -6.78 -3.67 0.58
N THR A 146 -6.23 -4.71 -0.04
CA THR A 146 -5.07 -4.60 -0.94
C THR A 146 -5.52 -4.45 -2.38
N ALA A 147 -4.75 -3.72 -3.19
CA ALA A 147 -4.94 -3.60 -4.63
C ALA A 147 -3.58 -3.61 -5.35
N ILE A 148 -3.35 -4.61 -6.19
CA ILE A 148 -2.17 -4.73 -7.04
C ILE A 148 -2.61 -4.38 -8.46
N LEU A 149 -2.01 -3.34 -9.05
CA LEU A 149 -2.24 -3.02 -10.45
C LEU A 149 -1.44 -4.01 -11.31
N LEU A 150 -2.13 -4.80 -12.10
CA LEU A 150 -1.58 -5.78 -13.01
C LEU A 150 -1.70 -5.23 -14.44
N PHE A 151 -0.57 -4.85 -15.03
CA PHE A 151 -0.51 -4.62 -16.48
C PHE A 151 -0.07 -5.92 -17.15
N VAL A 152 -1.00 -6.56 -17.86
CA VAL A 152 -0.78 -7.87 -18.49
C VAL A 152 -0.75 -7.70 -20.00
N THR A 153 0.30 -8.23 -20.63
CA THR A 153 0.38 -8.31 -22.09
C THR A 153 0.23 -9.76 -22.55
N TYR A 154 -0.64 -9.99 -23.52
CA TYR A 154 -0.85 -11.29 -24.14
C TYR A 154 -0.37 -11.23 -25.59
N LYS A 155 0.38 -12.26 -26.01
CA LYS A 155 0.56 -12.56 -27.43
C LYS A 155 -0.63 -13.40 -27.86
N HIS A 156 -1.36 -12.94 -28.86
CA HIS A 156 -2.35 -13.76 -29.53
C HIS A 156 -1.61 -14.66 -30.52
N ASP A 157 -1.63 -15.97 -30.26
CA ASP A 157 -1.24 -16.96 -31.26
C ASP A 157 -2.48 -17.22 -32.12
N ASP A 158 -2.67 -16.39 -33.15
CA ASP A 158 -3.76 -16.56 -34.09
C ASP A 158 -3.50 -17.80 -34.96
N HIS A 159 -4.02 -18.95 -34.52
CA HIS A 159 -3.93 -20.23 -35.21
C HIS A 159 -4.76 -20.32 -36.52
N GLY A 160 -5.04 -19.21 -37.23
CA GLY A 160 -5.93 -19.30 -38.40
C GLY A 160 -6.03 -18.13 -39.38
N SER A 161 -5.18 -17.10 -39.31
CA SER A 161 -5.25 -16.02 -40.32
C SER A 161 -3.86 -15.44 -40.55
N TRP A 162 -3.53 -15.19 -41.82
CA TRP A 162 -2.31 -14.52 -42.28
C TRP A 162 -2.24 -13.02 -41.89
N GLY A 163 -2.82 -12.64 -40.75
CA GLY A 163 -2.78 -11.31 -40.17
C GLY A 163 -1.93 -11.34 -38.89
N GLY A 164 -0.89 -10.50 -38.83
CA GLY A 164 0.11 -10.52 -37.77
C GLY A 164 -0.46 -10.50 -36.35
N GLY A 165 0.04 -11.42 -35.51
CA GLY A 165 -0.34 -11.53 -34.11
C GLY A 165 -0.16 -10.19 -33.37
N GLY A 166 -1.27 -9.60 -32.97
CA GLY A 166 -1.28 -8.37 -32.17
C GLY A 166 -0.88 -8.64 -30.72
N ILE A 167 -0.09 -7.73 -30.14
CA ILE A 167 0.10 -7.69 -28.68
C ILE A 167 -1.07 -6.91 -28.09
N ARG A 168 -1.88 -7.57 -27.27
CA ARG A 168 -2.91 -6.89 -26.47
C ARG A 168 -2.37 -6.59 -25.08
N ALA A 169 -2.66 -5.40 -24.57
CA ALA A 169 -2.31 -4.96 -23.23
C ALA A 169 -3.58 -4.56 -22.48
N ASP A 170 -3.81 -5.15 -21.32
CA ASP A 170 -4.96 -4.85 -20.47
C ASP A 170 -4.49 -4.53 -19.03
N TYR A 171 -5.24 -3.65 -18.37
CA TYR A 171 -5.03 -3.32 -16.96
C TYR A 171 -6.06 -4.07 -16.12
N HIS A 172 -5.59 -4.81 -15.14
CA HIS A 172 -6.41 -5.51 -14.17
C HIS A 172 -5.99 -5.11 -12.76
N TYR A 173 -6.91 -5.22 -11.81
CA TYR A 173 -6.56 -5.14 -10.40
C TYR A 173 -6.75 -6.51 -9.76
N GLN A 174 -5.77 -6.93 -8.98
CA GLN A 174 -5.98 -8.00 -8.01
C GLN A 174 -6.23 -7.37 -6.66
N TYR A 175 -7.38 -7.70 -6.09
CA TYR A 175 -7.77 -7.21 -4.77
C TYR A 175 -7.49 -8.26 -3.71
N GLY A 176 -7.48 -7.83 -2.46
CA GLY A 176 -7.47 -8.72 -1.30
C GLY A 176 -8.05 -8.03 -0.10
N ARG A 177 -8.47 -8.82 0.88
CA ARG A 177 -9.09 -8.32 2.11
C ARG A 177 -8.59 -9.13 3.30
N PHE A 178 -8.04 -8.41 4.27
CA PHE A 178 -7.42 -8.95 5.46
C PHE A 178 -7.91 -8.21 6.70
N TYR A 179 -8.05 -8.92 7.80
CA TYR A 179 -8.57 -8.42 9.07
C TYR A 179 -7.52 -8.66 10.14
N LYS A 180 -7.32 -7.67 11.01
CA LYS A 180 -6.39 -7.82 12.13
C LYS A 180 -6.90 -8.91 13.07
N ASP A 181 -6.02 -9.81 13.45
CA ASP A 181 -6.28 -10.83 14.46
C ASP A 181 -6.45 -10.21 15.86
#